data_AF-A0A1G3LD14-F1
#
_entry.id   AF-A0A1G3LD14-F1
#
_cell.length_a   1.000
_cell.length_b   1.000
_cell.length_c   1.000
_cell.angle_alpha   90.00
_cell.angle_beta   90.00
_cell.angle_gamma   90.00
#
_symmetry.space_group_name_H-M   'P 1'
#
loop_
_entity.id
_entity.type
_entity.pdbx_description
1 polymer ?
#
loop_
_entity_poly.entity_id
_entity_poly.type
_entity_poly.pdbx_seq_one_letter_code
_entity_poly.pdbx_strand_id
1 'polypeptide(L)'
;MAATIGEDGSVEPEDTRTVVSEIKLKPSQIGATIGGEPDDTTAAPIANPRGATPSVDLTQIQQRLLDLAAGKVEDPEPVDTDMEFFYDGLKVIHLPEWRQLPADRIQIPQWRRVADALYEQGYRRHPELEAKRWQPSPGTTARNPHDIGAFVERRPDGTWPIVDPEEFYSPEGINVSEQDGKWCAVHERAGIVEYAESRMKAYLAVAHQLESIIESAKRSED
;
A
#
# COMPACT_ATOMS: atom_id res chain seq x y z
N MET A 1 42.76 34.11 5.28
CA MET A 1 42.27 34.73 4.03
C MET A 1 40.97 35.45 4.39
N ALA A 2 40.96 36.77 4.29
CA ALA A 2 39.85 37.62 4.73
C ALA A 2 38.86 37.80 3.58
N ALA A 3 37.58 37.56 3.83
CA ALA A 3 36.50 37.82 2.88
C ALA A 3 35.96 39.24 3.11
N THR A 4 35.98 40.04 2.06
CA THR A 4 35.45 41.39 2.00
C THR A 4 33.94 41.31 1.75
N ILE A 5 33.13 41.90 2.62
CA ILE A 5 31.67 41.99 2.50
C ILE A 5 31.34 43.26 1.70
N GLY A 6 30.67 43.10 0.55
CA GLY A 6 30.14 44.20 -0.27
C GLY A 6 28.82 44.74 0.30
N GLU A 7 28.60 46.04 0.13
CA GLU A 7 27.56 46.85 0.79
C GLU A 7 26.20 46.89 0.06
N ASP A 8 25.98 46.08 -0.98
CA ASP A 8 24.77 46.21 -1.83
C ASP A 8 23.73 45.08 -1.71
N GLY A 9 23.97 44.03 -0.93
CA GLY A 9 22.91 43.14 -0.45
C GLY A 9 22.04 42.44 -1.51
N SER A 10 22.44 42.46 -2.78
CA SER A 10 21.76 41.78 -3.88
C SER A 10 22.51 40.51 -4.24
N VAL A 11 22.01 39.38 -3.73
CA VAL A 11 22.42 38.04 -4.17
C VAL A 11 21.72 37.75 -5.49
N GLU A 12 22.43 37.87 -6.61
CA GLU A 12 21.94 37.36 -7.89
C GLU A 12 21.95 35.83 -7.85
N PRO A 13 20.84 35.15 -8.21
CA PRO A 13 20.85 33.70 -8.30
C PRO A 13 21.64 33.24 -9.53
N GLU A 14 22.69 32.46 -9.31
CA GLU A 14 23.41 31.75 -10.37
C GLU A 14 22.46 30.76 -11.08
N ASP A 15 22.11 31.08 -12.32
CA ASP A 15 21.33 30.25 -13.24
C ASP A 15 22.14 29.00 -13.65
N THR A 16 22.10 27.97 -12.81
CA THR A 16 22.66 26.65 -13.11
C THR A 16 21.64 25.80 -13.88
N ARG A 17 21.25 26.28 -15.07
CA ARG A 17 20.58 25.45 -16.08
C ARG A 17 21.52 24.35 -16.56
N THR A 18 21.49 23.22 -15.86
CA THR A 18 22.08 21.97 -16.33
C THR A 18 21.23 21.45 -17.49
N VAL A 19 21.75 21.57 -18.71
CA VAL A 19 21.18 20.97 -19.92
C VAL A 19 21.27 19.45 -19.79
N VAL A 20 20.15 18.80 -19.47
CA VAL A 20 20.04 17.34 -19.55
C VAL A 20 19.97 16.98 -21.04
N SER A 21 21.07 16.45 -21.57
CA SER A 21 21.15 15.93 -22.92
C SER A 21 20.24 14.70 -23.07
N GLU A 22 19.43 14.71 -24.14
CA GLU A 22 18.58 13.61 -24.57
C GLU A 22 19.38 12.31 -24.70
N ILE A 23 19.08 11.32 -23.84
CA ILE A 23 19.54 9.95 -24.03
C ILE A 23 18.65 9.30 -25.08
N LYS A 24 19.10 9.33 -26.35
CA LYS A 24 18.54 8.49 -27.42
C LYS A 24 18.83 7.02 -27.12
N LEU A 25 17.88 6.34 -26.48
CA LEU A 25 17.88 4.88 -26.39
C LEU A 25 17.65 4.29 -27.80
N LYS A 26 18.68 3.61 -28.33
CA LYS A 26 18.54 2.83 -29.56
C LYS A 26 17.60 1.64 -29.27
N PRO A 27 16.65 1.33 -30.16
CA PRO A 27 15.89 0.08 -30.08
C PRO A 27 16.87 -1.09 -30.24
N SER A 28 16.97 -1.90 -29.17
CA SER A 28 17.74 -3.13 -29.16
C SER A 28 17.12 -4.11 -30.17
N GLN A 29 17.88 -4.44 -31.21
CA GLN A 29 17.60 -5.55 -32.10
C GLN A 29 17.84 -6.86 -31.33
N ILE A 30 16.80 -7.37 -30.67
CA ILE A 30 16.78 -8.75 -30.18
C ILE A 30 16.19 -9.60 -31.31
N GLY A 31 17.09 -10.16 -32.11
CA GLY A 31 16.76 -11.15 -33.13
C GLY A 31 18.01 -11.96 -33.47
N ALA A 32 18.18 -13.10 -32.80
CA ALA A 32 19.00 -14.21 -33.29
C ALA A 32 18.67 -15.51 -32.54
N THR A 33 17.84 -16.33 -33.20
CA THR A 33 18.12 -17.75 -33.46
C THR A 33 18.58 -18.63 -32.30
N ILE A 34 17.62 -19.31 -31.65
CA ILE A 34 17.88 -20.60 -31.00
C ILE A 34 17.14 -21.67 -31.82
N GLY A 35 17.83 -22.18 -32.84
CA GLY A 35 17.51 -23.45 -33.47
C GLY A 35 18.33 -24.52 -32.76
N GLY A 36 17.75 -25.13 -31.72
CA GLY A 36 18.25 -26.36 -31.11
C GLY A 36 17.28 -27.48 -31.45
N GLU A 37 17.81 -28.55 -32.04
CA GLU A 37 17.10 -29.80 -32.31
C GLU A 37 16.43 -30.35 -31.03
N PRO A 38 15.21 -30.89 -31.12
CA PRO A 38 14.59 -31.55 -29.98
C PRO A 38 15.29 -32.88 -29.73
N ASP A 39 16.15 -32.92 -28.70
CA ASP A 39 16.64 -34.17 -28.13
C ASP A 39 15.46 -34.95 -27.55
N ASP A 40 15.23 -36.13 -28.12
CA ASP A 40 14.22 -37.12 -27.73
C ASP A 40 14.64 -37.79 -26.40
N THR A 41 14.70 -36.99 -25.33
CA THR A 41 14.91 -37.51 -23.98
C THR A 41 13.55 -37.93 -23.42
N THR A 42 13.35 -39.25 -23.40
CA THR A 42 12.28 -39.93 -22.68
C THR A 42 12.28 -39.49 -21.21
N ALA A 43 11.48 -38.48 -20.88
CA ALA A 43 11.27 -38.04 -19.51
C ALA A 43 10.37 -39.07 -18.81
N ALA A 44 10.93 -39.80 -17.85
CA ALA A 44 10.16 -40.61 -16.92
C ALA A 44 9.11 -39.74 -16.20
N PRO A 45 7.89 -40.25 -15.96
CA PRO A 45 6.86 -39.48 -15.27
C PRO A 45 7.34 -39.13 -13.86
N ILE A 46 7.57 -37.83 -13.61
CA ILE A 46 7.75 -37.30 -12.26
C ILE A 46 6.40 -37.45 -11.56
N ALA A 47 6.27 -38.49 -10.75
CA ALA A 47 5.13 -38.69 -9.86
C ALA A 47 5.07 -37.50 -8.90
N ASN A 48 4.13 -36.60 -9.15
CA ASN A 48 3.80 -35.49 -8.27
C ASN A 48 3.03 -36.07 -7.07
N PRO A 49 3.57 -36.10 -5.83
CA PRO A 49 2.82 -36.56 -4.67
C PRO A 49 1.78 -35.50 -4.28
N ARG A 50 0.72 -35.38 -5.09
CA ARG A 50 -0.51 -34.71 -4.67
C ARG A 50 -1.21 -35.61 -3.66
N GLY A 51 -1.42 -35.11 -2.45
CA GLY A 51 -2.50 -35.61 -1.59
C GLY A 51 -2.10 -36.01 -0.18
N ALA A 52 -1.54 -35.07 0.59
CA ALA A 52 -1.80 -35.05 2.02
C ALA A 52 -2.35 -33.66 2.34
N THR A 53 -3.66 -33.48 2.19
CA THR A 53 -4.34 -32.40 2.90
C THR A 53 -4.04 -32.62 4.39
N PRO A 54 -3.42 -31.66 5.10
CA PRO A 54 -3.25 -31.81 6.54
C PRO A 54 -4.65 -31.97 7.14
N SER A 55 -4.98 -33.16 7.61
CA SER A 55 -6.23 -33.41 8.29
C SER A 55 -6.16 -32.64 9.61
N VAL A 56 -6.91 -31.55 9.69
CA VAL A 56 -7.08 -30.82 10.93
C VAL A 56 -7.78 -31.75 11.91
N ASP A 57 -7.05 -32.24 12.92
CA ASP A 57 -7.60 -33.12 13.95
C ASP A 57 -8.48 -32.30 14.89
N LEU A 58 -9.79 -32.39 14.68
CA LEU A 58 -10.80 -31.71 15.47
C LEU A 58 -10.72 -32.09 16.96
N THR A 59 -10.19 -33.27 17.27
CA THR A 59 -9.98 -33.74 18.65
C THR A 59 -8.92 -32.91 19.36
N GLN A 60 -7.83 -32.54 18.67
CA GLN A 60 -6.81 -31.65 19.23
C GLN A 60 -7.36 -30.24 19.47
N ILE A 61 -8.19 -29.72 18.57
CA ILE A 61 -8.82 -28.40 18.75
C ILE A 61 -9.77 -28.40 19.95
N GLN A 62 -10.61 -29.43 20.08
CA GLN A 62 -11.52 -29.57 21.22
C GLN A 62 -10.77 -29.69 22.55
N GLN A 63 -9.70 -30.47 22.58
CA GLN A 63 -8.86 -30.62 23.77
C GLN A 63 -8.21 -29.28 24.16
N ARG A 64 -7.70 -28.52 23.18
CA ARG A 64 -7.12 -27.19 23.42
C ARG A 64 -8.14 -26.19 23.98
N LEU A 65 -9.39 -26.22 23.50
CA LEU A 65 -10.46 -25.36 24.01
C LEU A 65 -10.84 -25.73 25.45
N LEU A 66 -10.86 -27.02 25.78
CA LEU A 66 -11.10 -27.49 27.14
C LEU A 66 -9.97 -27.10 28.10
N ASP A 67 -8.71 -27.18 27.65
CA ASP A 67 -7.56 -26.77 28.45
C ASP A 67 -7.54 -25.25 28.67
N LEU A 68 -7.96 -24.46 27.67
CA LEU A 68 -8.14 -23.01 27.78
C LEU A 68 -9.25 -22.66 28.78
N ALA A 69 -10.40 -23.32 28.69
CA ALA A 69 -11.52 -23.14 29.62
C ALA A 69 -11.19 -23.58 31.05
N ALA A 70 -10.30 -24.57 31.21
CA ALA A 70 -9.81 -25.05 32.49
C ALA A 70 -8.66 -24.20 33.08
N GLY A 71 -8.22 -23.14 32.39
CA GLY A 71 -7.09 -22.31 32.82
C GLY A 71 -5.75 -23.07 32.88
N LYS A 72 -5.64 -24.19 32.16
CA LYS A 72 -4.43 -25.03 32.11
C LYS A 72 -3.47 -24.64 30.99
N VAL A 73 -3.92 -23.77 30.09
CA VAL A 73 -3.05 -23.11 29.12
C VAL A 73 -2.39 -21.96 29.89
N GLU A 74 -1.07 -22.02 30.05
CA GLU A 74 -0.28 -20.87 30.50
C GLU A 74 -0.73 -19.65 29.69
N ASP A 75 -0.91 -18.51 30.36
CA ASP A 75 -1.27 -17.26 29.69
C ASP A 75 -0.40 -17.14 28.44
N PRO A 76 -1.00 -16.88 27.26
CA PRO A 76 -0.22 -16.76 26.03
C PRO A 76 0.91 -15.78 26.32
N GLU A 77 2.14 -16.21 26.04
CA GLU A 77 3.32 -15.38 26.24
C GLU A 77 3.01 -13.96 25.74
N PRO A 78 3.39 -12.92 26.50
CA PRO A 78 3.06 -11.55 26.12
C PRO A 78 3.49 -11.35 24.68
N VAL A 79 2.51 -11.04 23.82
CA VAL A 79 2.76 -10.96 22.40
C VAL A 79 3.78 -9.86 22.18
N ASP A 80 4.89 -10.21 21.53
CA ASP A 80 5.92 -9.24 21.22
C ASP A 80 5.36 -8.22 20.23
N THR A 81 5.04 -7.03 20.76
CA THR A 81 4.41 -5.94 20.00
C THR A 81 5.30 -5.43 18.87
N ASP A 82 6.63 -5.60 18.97
CA ASP A 82 7.54 -5.24 17.89
C ASP A 82 7.46 -6.26 16.75
N MET A 83 7.34 -7.55 17.08
CA MET A 83 7.18 -8.59 16.07
C MET A 83 5.86 -8.46 15.30
N GLU A 84 4.76 -8.16 16.00
CA GLU A 84 3.46 -7.88 15.36
C GLU A 84 3.54 -6.68 14.41
N PHE A 85 4.24 -5.62 14.79
CA PHE A 85 4.45 -4.47 13.92
C PHE A 85 5.14 -4.84 12.61
N PHE A 86 6.20 -5.65 12.66
CA PHE A 86 6.87 -6.11 11.45
C PHE A 86 5.98 -7.03 10.61
N TYR A 87 5.20 -7.90 11.24
CA TYR A 87 4.27 -8.78 10.55
C TYR A 87 3.18 -8.02 9.80
N ASP A 88 2.55 -7.05 10.45
CA ASP A 88 1.50 -6.26 9.83
C ASP A 88 2.06 -5.31 8.76
N GLY A 89 3.19 -4.64 9.06
CA GLY A 89 3.81 -3.67 8.16
C GLY A 89 4.44 -4.29 6.90
N LEU A 90 5.01 -5.49 7.00
CA LEU A 90 5.67 -6.14 5.85
C LEU A 90 4.71 -6.97 4.99
N LYS A 91 3.51 -7.29 5.51
CA LYS A 91 2.48 -7.99 4.73
C LYS A 91 2.09 -7.17 3.49
N VAL A 92 1.86 -5.87 3.68
CA VAL A 92 1.61 -4.89 2.62
C VAL A 92 2.33 -3.60 2.99
N ILE A 93 3.39 -3.28 2.26
CA ILE A 93 4.06 -1.99 2.40
C ILE A 93 3.26 -0.97 1.61
N HIS A 94 2.69 0.00 2.31
CA HIS A 94 2.08 1.17 1.69
C HIS A 94 3.17 2.19 1.36
N LEU A 95 3.06 2.81 0.19
CA LEU A 95 3.98 3.82 -0.29
C LEU A 95 3.22 5.14 -0.40
N PRO A 96 3.75 6.23 0.19
CA PRO A 96 3.14 7.55 0.05
C PRO A 96 3.25 8.03 -1.39
N GLU A 97 2.41 9.00 -1.75
CA GLU A 97 2.58 9.77 -2.98
C GLU A 97 3.99 10.38 -3.02
N TRP A 98 4.66 10.23 -4.16
CA TRP A 98 6.02 10.75 -4.35
C TRP A 98 6.14 11.46 -5.69
N ARG A 99 6.22 12.80 -5.66
CA ARG A 99 6.30 13.66 -6.85
C ARG A 99 5.10 13.43 -7.79
N GLN A 100 5.31 12.74 -8.91
CA GLN A 100 4.29 12.43 -9.91
C GLN A 100 3.77 10.98 -9.78
N LEU A 101 4.30 10.21 -8.82
CA LEU A 101 3.86 8.85 -8.55
C LEU A 101 2.70 8.88 -7.55
N PRO A 102 1.56 8.26 -7.89
CA PRO A 102 0.45 8.12 -6.94
C PRO A 102 0.86 7.22 -5.76
N ALA A 103 0.07 7.26 -4.68
CA ALA A 103 0.22 6.29 -3.61
C ALA A 103 0.04 4.87 -4.18
N ASP A 104 0.82 3.94 -3.66
CA ASP A 104 0.82 2.55 -4.13
C ASP A 104 1.07 1.59 -2.95
N ARG A 105 0.99 0.29 -3.21
CA ARG A 105 1.23 -0.77 -2.24
C ARG A 105 2.03 -1.90 -2.84
N ILE A 106 2.94 -2.46 -2.04
CA ILE A 106 3.76 -3.60 -2.42
C ILE A 106 3.47 -4.75 -1.46
N GLN A 107 3.04 -5.88 -2.02
CA GLN A 107 2.95 -7.13 -1.28
C GLN A 107 4.30 -7.82 -1.31
N ILE A 108 4.85 -8.17 -0.13
CA ILE A 108 6.11 -8.90 -0.04
C ILE A 108 5.81 -10.41 0.04
N PRO A 109 6.22 -11.21 -0.96
CA PRO A 109 6.18 -12.66 -0.83
C PRO A 109 7.03 -13.11 0.34
N GLN A 110 6.53 -14.06 1.14
CA GLN A 110 7.22 -14.54 2.35
C GLN A 110 7.52 -13.46 3.41
N TRP A 111 6.71 -12.39 3.49
CA TRP A 111 6.87 -11.30 4.46
C TRP A 111 7.14 -11.75 5.90
N ARG A 112 6.54 -12.86 6.36
CA ARG A 112 6.80 -13.43 7.70
C ARG A 112 8.28 -13.72 7.91
N ARG A 113 8.90 -14.38 6.94
CA ARG A 113 10.31 -14.76 6.99
C ARG A 113 11.24 -13.54 6.95
N VAL A 114 10.81 -12.47 6.28
CA VAL A 114 11.51 -11.18 6.27
C VAL A 114 11.40 -10.49 7.63
N ALA A 115 10.20 -10.48 8.23
CA ALA A 115 9.96 -9.94 9.56
C ALA A 115 10.79 -10.66 10.63
N ASP A 116 10.78 -12.00 10.61
CA ASP A 116 11.57 -12.84 11.53
C ASP A 116 13.06 -12.49 11.40
N ALA A 117 13.58 -12.41 10.17
CA ALA A 117 14.98 -12.08 9.93
C ALA A 117 15.36 -10.67 10.43
N LEU A 118 14.50 -9.66 10.24
CA LEU A 118 14.75 -8.31 10.77
C LEU A 118 14.71 -8.30 12.31
N TYR A 119 13.76 -9.00 12.90
CA TYR A 119 13.66 -9.10 14.35
C TYR A 119 14.90 -9.80 14.96
N GLU A 120 15.34 -10.91 14.38
CA GLU A 120 16.56 -11.64 14.76
C GLU A 120 17.84 -10.81 14.58
N GLN A 121 17.89 -9.95 13.54
CA GLN A 121 18.97 -9.00 13.33
C GLN A 121 18.99 -7.85 14.35
N GLY A 122 18.00 -7.79 15.25
CA GLY A 122 17.93 -6.78 16.30
C GLY A 122 17.20 -5.51 15.90
N TYR A 123 16.51 -5.47 14.75
CA TYR A 123 15.65 -4.33 14.41
C TYR A 123 14.47 -4.28 15.38
N ARG A 124 14.18 -3.08 15.89
CA ARG A 124 13.09 -2.81 16.84
C ARG A 124 12.33 -1.56 16.40
N ARG A 125 11.07 -1.47 16.81
CA ARG A 125 10.24 -0.30 16.50
C ARG A 125 10.52 0.78 17.54
N HIS A 126 10.67 2.01 17.06
CA HIS A 126 10.78 3.21 17.89
C HIS A 126 9.64 4.17 17.53
N PRO A 127 8.43 4.02 18.11
CA PRO A 127 7.25 4.82 17.77
C PRO A 127 7.48 6.33 17.90
N GLU A 128 8.36 6.74 18.80
CA GLU A 128 8.76 8.12 19.04
C GLU A 128 9.52 8.75 17.86
N LEU A 129 10.14 7.94 17.00
CA LEU A 129 10.88 8.37 15.80
C LEU A 129 10.02 8.37 14.53
N GLU A 130 8.77 7.88 14.60
CA GLU A 130 7.86 7.91 13.46
C GLU A 130 7.48 9.36 13.09
N ALA A 131 7.92 9.81 11.91
CA ALA A 131 7.53 11.12 11.37
C ALA A 131 6.26 11.05 10.50
N LYS A 132 6.04 9.88 9.87
CA LYS A 132 4.90 9.61 9.00
C LYS A 132 4.28 8.27 9.37
N ARG A 133 2.96 8.18 9.28
CA ARG A 133 2.20 6.96 9.55
C ARG A 133 1.12 6.79 8.50
N TRP A 134 1.00 5.57 8.00
CA TRP A 134 -0.14 5.18 7.18
C TRP A 134 -1.38 4.99 8.06
N GLN A 135 -2.51 5.52 7.61
CA GLN A 135 -3.83 5.28 8.19
C GLN A 135 -4.75 4.67 7.12
N PRO A 136 -5.66 3.77 7.51
CA PRO A 136 -6.66 3.24 6.59
C PRO A 136 -7.56 4.36 6.09
N SER A 137 -8.20 4.12 4.94
CA SER A 137 -9.18 5.06 4.40
C SER A 137 -10.36 5.20 5.37
N PRO A 138 -10.96 6.40 5.51
CA PRO A 138 -12.06 6.59 6.45
C PRO A 138 -13.25 5.66 6.14
N GLY A 139 -13.82 5.03 7.17
CA GLY A 139 -14.91 4.06 7.03
C GLY A 139 -14.50 2.68 6.51
N THR A 140 -13.21 2.42 6.26
CA THR A 140 -12.72 1.07 5.96
C THR A 140 -12.25 0.37 7.24
N THR A 141 -12.26 -0.96 7.22
CA THR A 141 -11.61 -1.73 8.29
C THR A 141 -10.11 -1.75 8.03
N ALA A 142 -9.32 -1.53 9.08
CA ALA A 142 -7.85 -1.55 9.05
C ALA A 142 -7.21 -2.87 8.54
N ARG A 143 -8.01 -3.88 8.19
CA ARG A 143 -7.58 -5.19 7.70
C ARG A 143 -7.70 -5.37 6.19
N ASN A 144 -8.18 -4.38 5.43
CA ASN A 144 -8.23 -4.49 3.98
C ASN A 144 -6.82 -4.33 3.37
N PRO A 145 -6.20 -5.40 2.84
CA PRO A 145 -4.85 -5.33 2.27
C PRO A 145 -4.80 -4.59 0.92
N HIS A 146 -5.95 -4.23 0.36
CA HIS A 146 -6.08 -3.48 -0.88
C HIS A 146 -6.39 -2.01 -0.64
N ASP A 147 -6.52 -1.59 0.61
CA ASP A 147 -6.69 -0.19 0.95
C ASP A 147 -5.42 0.59 0.57
N ILE A 148 -5.60 1.76 -0.03
CA ILE A 148 -4.49 2.69 -0.31
C ILE A 148 -4.25 3.58 0.92
N GLY A 149 -5.31 3.91 1.66
CA GLY A 149 -5.26 4.77 2.85
C GLY A 149 -4.64 6.14 2.60
N ALA A 150 -4.19 6.78 3.68
CA ALA A 150 -3.45 8.05 3.63
C ALA A 150 -2.22 7.99 4.53
N PHE A 151 -1.14 8.67 4.12
CA PHE A 151 -0.03 8.95 5.01
C PHE A 151 -0.23 10.28 5.70
N VAL A 152 -0.22 10.26 7.04
CA VAL A 152 -0.29 11.45 7.87
C VAL A 152 1.06 11.77 8.48
N GLU A 153 1.32 13.06 8.70
CA GLU A 153 2.51 13.54 9.39
C GLU A 153 2.22 13.72 10.88
N ARG A 154 3.21 13.40 11.71
CA ARG A 154 3.12 13.58 13.15
C ARG A 154 3.08 15.06 13.49
N ARG A 155 2.11 15.47 14.30
CA ARG A 155 1.99 16.87 14.75
C ARG A 155 3.10 17.21 15.74
N PRO A 156 3.44 18.51 15.92
CA PRO A 156 4.45 18.95 16.89
C PRO A 156 4.16 18.56 18.35
N ASP A 157 2.88 18.39 18.70
CA ASP A 157 2.44 17.91 20.02
C ASP A 157 2.58 16.38 20.19
N GLY A 158 3.07 15.68 19.16
CA GLY A 158 3.26 14.24 19.13
C GLY A 158 2.03 13.43 18.77
N THR A 159 0.88 14.07 18.53
CA THR A 159 -0.36 13.41 18.10
C THR A 159 -0.37 13.13 16.60
N TRP A 160 -1.25 12.22 16.19
CA TRP A 160 -1.50 11.91 14.78
C TRP A 160 -2.83 12.54 14.37
N PRO A 161 -2.89 13.27 13.24
CA PRO A 161 -4.16 13.77 12.73
C PRO A 161 -5.04 12.58 12.33
N ILE A 162 -6.35 12.73 12.56
CA ILE A 162 -7.36 11.82 12.00
C ILE A 162 -7.61 12.30 10.58
N VAL A 163 -7.70 11.37 9.64
CA VAL A 163 -8.00 11.67 8.24
C VAL A 163 -9.48 12.04 8.13
N ASP A 164 -9.78 13.29 7.77
CA ASP A 164 -11.16 13.74 7.58
C ASP A 164 -11.78 13.04 6.34
N PRO A 165 -12.91 12.33 6.48
CA PRO A 165 -13.61 11.75 5.34
C PRO A 165 -13.92 12.73 4.21
N GLU A 166 -14.27 13.99 4.52
CA GLU A 166 -14.59 15.00 3.49
C GLU A 166 -13.36 15.39 2.67
N GLU A 167 -12.22 15.59 3.33
CA GLU A 167 -10.95 15.89 2.66
C GLU A 167 -10.44 14.68 1.86
N PHE A 168 -10.55 13.48 2.42
CA PHE A 168 -10.06 12.26 1.79
C PHE A 168 -10.85 11.87 0.54
N TYR A 169 -12.18 11.98 0.60
CA TYR A 169 -13.11 11.66 -0.49
C TYR A 169 -13.60 12.92 -1.24
N SER A 170 -12.68 13.84 -1.53
CA SER A 170 -13.02 15.12 -2.19
C SER A 170 -13.65 14.94 -3.57
N PRO A 171 -14.80 15.60 -3.87
CA PRO A 171 -15.40 15.60 -5.20
C PRO A 171 -14.51 16.17 -6.31
N GLU A 172 -13.47 16.92 -5.97
CA GLU A 172 -12.47 17.40 -6.93
C GLU A 172 -11.64 16.26 -7.53
N GLY A 173 -11.57 15.11 -6.85
CA GLY A 173 -10.92 13.89 -7.33
C GLY A 173 -11.72 13.14 -8.40
N ILE A 174 -12.93 13.59 -8.77
CA ILE A 174 -13.75 12.95 -9.80
C ILE A 174 -13.24 13.32 -11.19
N ASN A 175 -12.69 12.33 -11.89
CA ASN A 175 -12.29 12.45 -13.28
C ASN A 175 -13.40 11.97 -14.21
N VAL A 176 -13.85 12.82 -15.15
CA VAL A 176 -14.90 12.47 -16.10
C VAL A 176 -14.35 12.49 -17.53
N SER A 177 -14.49 11.36 -18.22
CA SER A 177 -14.02 11.15 -19.60
C SER A 177 -15.07 10.44 -20.45
N GLU A 178 -14.98 10.56 -21.77
CA GLU A 178 -15.86 9.81 -22.69
C GLU A 178 -15.16 8.50 -23.10
N GLN A 179 -15.86 7.37 -23.01
CA GLN A 179 -15.40 6.04 -23.37
C GLN A 179 -16.53 5.31 -24.12
N ASP A 180 -16.25 4.82 -25.33
CA ASP A 180 -17.19 4.04 -26.15
C ASP A 180 -18.58 4.70 -26.34
N GLY A 181 -18.61 6.03 -26.50
CA GLY A 181 -19.84 6.81 -26.67
C GLY A 181 -20.68 6.98 -25.40
N LYS A 182 -20.12 6.66 -24.23
CA LYS A 182 -20.70 6.94 -22.91
C LYS A 182 -19.75 7.80 -22.08
N TRP A 183 -20.30 8.55 -21.14
CA TRP A 183 -19.51 9.29 -20.16
C TRP A 183 -19.19 8.41 -18.97
N CYS A 184 -17.91 8.32 -18.62
CA CYS A 184 -17.37 7.57 -17.49
C CYS A 184 -16.83 8.56 -16.46
N ALA A 185 -17.30 8.47 -15.22
CA ALA A 185 -16.78 9.22 -14.08
C ALA A 185 -16.08 8.26 -13.12
N VAL A 186 -14.87 8.61 -12.69
CA VAL A 186 -14.01 7.79 -11.83
C VAL A 186 -13.55 8.61 -10.64
N HIS A 187 -13.65 8.06 -9.44
CA HIS A 187 -12.97 8.58 -8.25
C HIS A 187 -11.98 7.53 -7.74
N GLU A 188 -10.71 7.66 -8.13
CA GLU A 188 -9.68 6.62 -7.98
C GLU A 188 -9.49 6.20 -6.51
N ARG A 189 -9.41 7.17 -5.59
CA ARG A 189 -9.25 6.90 -4.16
C ARG A 189 -10.42 6.13 -3.54
N ALA A 190 -11.63 6.36 -4.04
CA ALA A 190 -12.83 5.64 -3.55
C ALA A 190 -13.07 4.33 -4.30
N GLY A 191 -12.34 4.09 -5.41
CA GLY A 191 -12.57 2.93 -6.29
C GLY A 191 -13.93 2.94 -6.98
N ILE A 192 -14.56 4.10 -7.14
CA ILE A 192 -15.89 4.23 -7.76
C ILE A 192 -15.72 4.53 -9.25
N VAL A 193 -16.50 3.82 -10.07
CA VAL A 193 -16.58 4.03 -11.52
C VAL A 193 -18.05 3.97 -11.93
N GLU A 194 -18.53 5.01 -12.60
CA GLU A 194 -19.91 5.09 -13.08
C GLU A 194 -19.98 5.51 -14.54
N TYR A 195 -20.95 4.95 -15.27
CA TYR A 195 -21.18 5.23 -16.69
C TYR A 195 -22.56 5.82 -16.92
N ALA A 196 -22.67 6.86 -17.73
CA ALA A 196 -23.94 7.48 -18.07
C ALA A 196 -23.99 8.05 -19.49
N GLU A 197 -25.21 8.38 -19.94
CA GLU A 197 -25.46 9.00 -21.26
C GLU A 197 -24.96 10.44 -21.35
N SER A 198 -24.75 11.13 -20.23
CA SER A 198 -24.26 12.51 -20.21
C SER A 198 -23.18 12.70 -19.15
N ARG A 199 -22.28 13.64 -19.42
CA ARG A 199 -21.18 14.01 -18.52
C ARG A 199 -21.66 14.32 -17.10
N MET A 200 -22.71 15.14 -17.00
CA MET A 200 -23.28 15.55 -15.71
C MET A 200 -23.91 14.38 -14.96
N LYS A 201 -24.61 13.47 -15.65
CA LYS A 201 -25.20 12.28 -15.00
C LYS A 201 -24.12 11.38 -14.41
N ALA A 202 -23.02 11.14 -15.14
CA ALA A 202 -21.91 10.33 -14.65
C ALA A 202 -21.26 10.97 -13.41
N TYR A 203 -20.99 12.28 -13.47
CA TYR A 203 -20.43 13.02 -12.33
C TYR A 203 -21.33 12.94 -11.08
N LEU A 204 -22.63 13.23 -11.22
CA LEU A 204 -23.58 13.20 -10.11
C LEU A 204 -23.71 11.80 -9.50
N ALA A 205 -23.66 10.74 -10.31
CA ALA A 205 -23.71 9.37 -9.82
C ALA A 205 -22.53 9.06 -8.87
N VAL A 206 -21.31 9.46 -9.24
CA VAL A 206 -20.13 9.31 -8.36
C VAL A 206 -20.24 10.22 -7.14
N ALA A 207 -20.63 11.48 -7.31
CA ALA A 207 -20.75 12.44 -6.20
C ALA A 207 -21.73 11.96 -5.12
N HIS A 208 -22.89 11.40 -5.50
CA HIS A 208 -23.85 10.84 -4.54
C HIS A 208 -23.30 9.61 -3.81
N GLN A 209 -22.51 8.76 -4.47
CA GLN A 209 -21.86 7.64 -3.79
C GLN A 209 -20.80 8.12 -2.80
N LEU A 210 -20.02 9.14 -3.15
CA LEU A 210 -19.06 9.75 -2.23
C LEU A 210 -19.75 10.31 -0.98
N GLU A 211 -20.86 11.04 -1.16
CA GLU A 211 -21.67 11.54 -0.04
C GLU A 211 -22.09 10.40 0.90
N SER A 212 -22.62 9.30 0.34
CA SER A 212 -23.00 8.12 1.13
C SER A 212 -21.82 7.45 1.86
N ILE A 213 -20.62 7.44 1.25
CA ILE A 213 -19.40 6.90 1.87
C ILE A 213 -18.95 7.81 3.02
N ILE A 214 -18.90 9.13 2.80
CA ILE A 214 -18.51 10.13 3.79
C ILE A 214 -19.44 10.06 5.00
N GLU A 215 -20.76 10.03 4.80
CA GLU A 215 -21.73 9.88 5.89
C GLU A 215 -21.56 8.57 6.67
N SER A 216 -21.20 7.49 5.97
CA SER A 216 -20.97 6.19 6.61
C SER A 216 -19.65 6.17 7.39
N ALA A 217 -18.60 6.79 6.87
CA ALA A 217 -17.32 6.95 7.54
C ALA A 217 -17.48 7.76 8.83
N LYS A 218 -18.15 8.92 8.77
CA LYS A 218 -18.44 9.75 9.95
C LYS A 218 -19.21 9.00 11.03
N ARG A 219 -20.23 8.21 10.65
CA ARG A 219 -20.99 7.38 11.61
C ARG A 219 -20.18 6.26 12.25
N SER A 220 -19.09 5.82 11.61
CA SER A 220 -18.23 4.76 12.16
C SER A 220 -17.16 5.29 13.11
N GLU A 221 -16.98 6.61 13.17
CA GLU A 221 -16.05 7.28 14.09
C GLU A 221 -16.69 7.59 15.46
N ASP A 222 -18.04 7.61 15.53
CA ASP A 222 -18.84 7.78 16.76
C ASP A 222 -19.00 6.46 17.55
#